data_AF-A0A0F9URT0-F1
#
_entry.id   AF-A0A0F9URT0-F1
#
_cell.length_a   1.000
_cell.length_b   1.000
_cell.length_c   1.000
_cell.angle_alpha   90.00
_cell.angle_beta   90.00
_cell.angle_gamma   90.00
#
_symmetry.space_group_name_H-M   'P 1'
#
loop_
_entity.id
_entity.type
_entity.pdbx_description
1 polymer ?
#
loop_
_entity_poly.entity_id
_entity_poly.type
_entity_poly.pdbx_seq_one_letter_code
_entity_poly.pdbx_strand_id
1 'polypeptide(L)'
;MNTQTLIRAAALTTLFAVPAAQAENLDIVMSQVFPMDHATYIGFESVEREDIPVSAAVERKYLIVDFRLAGAQPATEQLQASVHKVCMALLKDRELIRSLSDSGYDMVSVAFDRRSQFDCL
;
A
#
# COMPACT_ATOMS: atom_id res chain seq x y z
N MET A 1 -7.59 62.69 -0.16
CA MET A 1 -8.58 61.58 -0.16
C MET A 1 -7.93 60.46 -0.97
N ASN A 2 -7.19 59.49 -0.43
CA ASN A 2 -7.35 58.55 0.70
C ASN A 2 -8.42 57.48 0.46
N THR A 3 -8.00 56.35 -0.11
CA THR A 3 -8.66 55.03 0.04
C THR A 3 -7.61 53.93 -0.12
N GLN A 4 -7.09 53.46 1.01
CA GLN A 4 -6.31 52.23 1.12
C GLN A 4 -7.29 51.06 1.23
N THR A 5 -7.30 50.17 0.24
CA THR A 5 -8.09 48.94 0.27
C THR A 5 -7.15 47.78 0.55
N LEU A 6 -7.01 47.42 1.83
CA LEU A 6 -6.28 46.23 2.26
C LEU A 6 -7.20 45.00 2.11
N ILE A 7 -7.07 44.26 1.01
CA ILE A 7 -7.69 42.94 0.86
C ILE A 7 -6.69 41.92 1.41
N ARG A 8 -6.90 41.49 2.66
CA ARG A 8 -6.23 40.30 3.23
C ARG A 8 -6.87 39.06 2.61
N ALA A 9 -6.21 38.46 1.62
CA ALA A 9 -6.52 37.11 1.18
C ALA A 9 -6.11 36.12 2.27
N ALA A 10 -7.09 35.53 2.97
CA ALA A 10 -6.85 34.42 3.88
C ALA A 10 -6.57 33.16 3.05
N ALA A 11 -5.31 32.72 3.02
CA ALA A 11 -4.95 31.43 2.45
C ALA A 11 -5.44 30.32 3.40
N LEU A 12 -6.55 29.68 3.05
CA LEU A 12 -7.01 28.47 3.73
C LEU A 12 -6.17 27.29 3.21
N THR A 13 -5.04 27.01 3.87
CA THR A 13 -4.30 25.76 3.64
C THR A 13 -5.07 24.62 4.30
N THR A 14 -5.96 23.97 3.56
CA THR A 14 -6.50 22.65 3.93
C THR A 14 -5.37 21.64 3.87
N LEU A 15 -4.77 21.35 5.04
CA LEU A 15 -3.95 20.18 5.25
C LEU A 15 -4.86 18.95 5.10
N PHE A 16 -4.74 18.24 3.99
CA PHE A 16 -5.31 16.91 3.84
C PHE A 16 -4.59 15.99 4.84
N ALA A 17 -5.25 15.70 5.96
CA ALA A 17 -4.83 14.64 6.85
C ALA A 17 -5.04 13.31 6.11
N VAL A 18 -3.96 12.75 5.59
CA VAL A 18 -3.96 11.37 5.07
C VAL A 18 -4.27 10.45 6.26
N PRO A 19 -5.16 9.45 6.13
CA PRO A 19 -5.52 8.58 7.25
C PRO A 19 -4.31 7.72 7.69
N ALA A 20 -3.56 8.22 8.68
CA ALA A 20 -2.38 7.55 9.23
C ALA A 20 -2.70 6.19 9.89
N ALA A 21 -3.93 6.02 10.40
CA ALA A 21 -4.34 4.80 11.10
C ALA A 21 -4.37 3.54 10.22
N GLN A 22 -4.48 3.69 8.90
CA GLN A 22 -4.56 2.56 7.97
C GLN A 22 -3.17 2.02 7.60
N ALA A 23 -2.18 2.90 7.53
CA ALA A 23 -0.79 2.52 7.28
C ALA A 23 -0.19 1.75 8.46
N GLU A 24 -0.48 2.19 9.69
CA GLU A 24 0.09 1.59 10.91
C GLU A 24 -0.27 0.11 11.07
N ASN A 25 -1.51 -0.28 10.77
CA ASN A 25 -1.93 -1.68 10.89
C ASN A 25 -1.21 -2.57 9.85
N LEU A 26 -1.14 -2.13 8.60
CA LEU A 26 -0.45 -2.87 7.54
C LEU A 26 1.04 -3.08 7.86
N ASP A 27 1.73 -2.02 8.26
CA ASP A 27 3.15 -2.09 8.60
C ASP A 27 3.42 -3.08 9.74
N ILE A 28 2.53 -3.12 10.74
CA ILE A 28 2.62 -4.08 11.86
C ILE A 28 2.44 -5.51 11.37
N VAL A 29 1.40 -5.79 10.59
CA VAL A 29 1.12 -7.16 10.10
C VAL A 29 2.28 -7.61 9.20
N MET A 30 2.74 -6.77 8.28
CA MET A 30 3.78 -7.14 7.30
C MET A 30 5.16 -7.32 7.93
N SER A 31 5.50 -6.51 8.94
CA SER A 31 6.76 -6.65 9.69
C SER A 31 6.90 -7.98 10.44
N GLN A 32 5.78 -8.69 10.67
CA GLN A 32 5.74 -9.94 11.43
C GLN A 32 5.64 -11.20 10.55
N VAL A 33 5.49 -11.06 9.22
CA VAL A 33 5.28 -12.20 8.32
C VAL A 33 6.50 -13.12 8.28
N PHE A 34 7.71 -12.55 8.33
CA PHE A 34 8.95 -13.30 8.24
C PHE A 34 9.89 -12.99 9.40
N PRO A 35 10.70 -13.98 9.82
CA PRO A 35 11.86 -13.68 10.63
C PRO A 35 12.89 -12.87 9.81
N MET A 36 13.70 -12.06 10.48
CA MET A 36 14.62 -11.11 9.83
C MET A 36 15.68 -11.78 8.93
N ASP A 37 15.94 -13.06 9.11
CA ASP A 37 16.89 -13.86 8.34
C ASP A 37 16.30 -14.45 7.04
N HIS A 38 15.00 -14.27 6.79
CA HIS A 38 14.35 -14.71 5.54
C HIS A 38 14.02 -13.53 4.63
N ALA A 39 13.15 -12.64 5.10
CA ALA A 39 12.75 -11.46 4.36
C ALA A 39 12.42 -10.31 5.32
N THR A 40 12.84 -9.10 4.96
CA THR A 40 12.57 -7.88 5.71
C THR A 40 11.50 -7.08 4.99
N TYR A 41 10.43 -6.74 5.68
CA TYR A 41 9.44 -5.80 5.18
C TYR A 41 10.08 -4.42 4.98
N ILE A 42 9.84 -3.81 3.81
CA ILE A 42 10.42 -2.52 3.43
C ILE A 42 9.38 -1.39 3.53
N GLY A 43 8.14 -1.68 3.15
CA GLY A 43 7.07 -0.70 3.07
C GLY A 43 6.01 -1.11 2.07
N PHE A 44 5.14 -0.16 1.73
CA PHE A 44 4.13 -0.34 0.71
C PHE A 44 4.04 0.87 -0.22
N GLU A 45 3.54 0.64 -1.43
CA GLU A 45 3.24 1.66 -2.43
C GLU A 45 1.77 1.58 -2.83
N SER A 46 1.10 2.73 -2.90
CA SER A 46 -0.25 2.86 -3.46
C SER A 46 -0.12 3.25 -4.93
N VAL A 47 -0.63 2.42 -5.83
CA VAL A 47 -0.59 2.68 -7.27
C VAL A 47 -1.98 2.96 -7.80
N GLU A 48 -2.15 4.10 -8.46
CA GLU A 48 -3.38 4.44 -9.17
C GLU A 48 -3.39 3.84 -10.59
N ARG A 49 -4.55 3.29 -10.97
CA ARG A 49 -4.85 2.72 -12.28
C ARG A 49 -5.45 3.79 -13.17
N GLU A 50 -4.58 4.50 -13.87
CA GLU A 50 -4.97 5.55 -14.81
C GLU A 50 -5.72 5.01 -16.04
N ASP A 51 -5.53 3.74 -16.37
CA ASP A 51 -6.17 3.03 -17.49
C ASP A 51 -7.67 2.77 -17.29
N ILE A 52 -8.13 2.78 -16.02
CA ILE A 52 -9.56 2.67 -15.70
C ILE A 52 -10.19 4.06 -15.77
N PRO A 53 -11.30 4.26 -16.51
CA PRO A 53 -12.00 5.54 -16.55
C PRO A 53 -12.46 6.00 -15.15
N VAL A 54 -12.38 7.30 -14.88
CA VAL A 54 -12.86 7.90 -13.61
C VAL A 54 -14.34 7.58 -13.34
N SER A 55 -15.13 7.38 -14.38
CA SER A 55 -16.57 7.05 -14.29
C SER A 55 -16.86 5.58 -14.02
N ALA A 56 -15.84 4.71 -13.98
CA ALA A 56 -16.05 3.30 -13.71
C ALA A 56 -16.45 3.11 -12.24
N ALA A 57 -17.37 2.16 -11.99
CA ALA A 57 -17.83 1.83 -10.64
C ALA A 57 -16.84 0.91 -9.88
N VAL A 58 -15.61 0.78 -10.36
CA VAL A 58 -14.56 -0.03 -9.75
C VAL A 58 -13.52 0.91 -9.15
N GLU A 59 -12.99 0.49 -8.01
CA GLU A 59 -11.91 1.21 -7.35
C GLU A 59 -10.66 1.26 -8.23
N ARG A 60 -9.88 2.34 -8.13
CA ARG A 60 -8.83 2.66 -9.11
C ARG A 60 -7.43 2.58 -8.54
N LYS A 61 -7.20 1.88 -7.43
CA LYS A 61 -5.84 1.70 -6.93
C LYS A 61 -5.61 0.32 -6.35
N TYR A 62 -4.36 -0.12 -6.45
CA TYR A 62 -3.88 -1.35 -5.85
C TYR A 62 -2.67 -1.03 -4.97
N LEU A 63 -2.39 -1.96 -4.06
CA LEU A 63 -1.33 -1.80 -3.07
C LEU A 63 -0.20 -2.78 -3.39
N ILE A 64 1.04 -2.30 -3.43
CA ILE A 64 2.23 -3.17 -3.54
C ILE A 64 2.90 -3.21 -2.18
N VAL A 65 3.14 -4.42 -1.66
CA VAL A 65 3.86 -4.65 -0.40
C VAL A 65 5.26 -5.15 -0.72
N ASP A 66 6.27 -4.41 -0.28
CA ASP A 66 7.67 -4.67 -0.60
C ASP A 66 8.39 -5.44 0.51
N PHE A 67 9.07 -6.51 0.11
CA PHE A 67 9.99 -7.26 0.95
C PHE A 67 11.38 -7.33 0.32
N ARG A 68 12.40 -7.38 1.17
CA ARG A 68 13.78 -7.64 0.80
C ARG A 68 14.21 -8.99 1.32
N LEU A 69 14.61 -9.88 0.42
CA LEU A 69 15.13 -11.20 0.80
C LEU A 69 16.53 -11.08 1.39
N ALA A 70 16.83 -11.90 2.41
CA ALA A 70 18.10 -11.85 3.16
C ALA A 70 19.29 -12.54 2.44
N GLY A 71 19.15 -12.91 1.17
CA GLY A 71 20.17 -13.67 0.43
C GLY A 71 20.05 -13.55 -1.09
N ALA A 72 20.70 -14.46 -1.82
CA ALA A 72 20.60 -14.54 -3.27
C ALA A 72 19.17 -14.86 -3.72
N GLN A 73 18.88 -14.64 -5.01
CA GLN A 73 17.56 -14.88 -5.58
C GLN A 73 17.07 -16.30 -5.23
N PRO A 74 15.90 -16.44 -4.58
CA PRO A 74 15.39 -17.73 -4.15
C PRO A 74 15.03 -18.59 -5.36
N ALA A 75 15.04 -19.91 -5.18
CA ALA A 75 14.43 -20.81 -6.13
C ALA A 75 12.93 -20.46 -6.28
N THR A 76 12.37 -20.67 -7.49
CA THR A 76 10.99 -20.31 -7.82
C THR A 76 9.97 -20.86 -6.81
N GLU A 77 10.15 -22.09 -6.35
CA GLU A 77 9.26 -22.71 -5.34
C GLU A 77 9.27 -21.96 -4.00
N GLN A 78 10.45 -21.55 -3.54
CA GLN A 78 10.60 -20.79 -2.29
C GLN A 78 10.04 -19.37 -2.43
N LEU A 79 10.15 -18.78 -3.62
CA LEU A 79 9.51 -17.50 -3.93
C LEU A 79 7.98 -17.63 -3.87
N GLN A 80 7.41 -18.63 -4.52
CA GLN A 80 5.97 -18.89 -4.49
C GLN A 80 5.45 -19.16 -3.07
N ALA A 81 6.19 -19.93 -2.27
CA ALA A 81 5.87 -20.14 -0.86
C ALA A 81 5.92 -18.84 -0.05
N SER A 82 6.88 -17.95 -0.35
CA SER A 82 7.00 -16.64 0.30
C SER A 82 5.84 -15.72 -0.09
N VAL A 83 5.50 -15.64 -1.37
CA VAL A 83 4.31 -14.93 -1.88
C VAL A 83 3.06 -15.43 -1.17
N HIS A 84 2.84 -16.75 -1.18
CA HIS A 84 1.68 -17.36 -0.54
C HIS A 84 1.60 -17.03 0.96
N LYS A 85 2.74 -17.04 1.67
CA LYS A 85 2.78 -16.69 3.09
C LYS A 85 2.35 -15.25 3.35
N VAL A 86 2.85 -14.29 2.56
CA VAL A 86 2.46 -12.87 2.68
C VAL A 86 0.98 -12.70 2.38
N CYS A 87 0.51 -13.24 1.25
CA CYS A 87 -0.88 -13.15 0.86
C CYS A 87 -1.82 -13.78 1.90
N MET A 88 -1.45 -14.92 2.46
CA MET A 88 -2.24 -15.53 3.54
C MET A 88 -2.20 -14.74 4.85
N ALA A 89 -1.09 -14.06 5.16
CA ALA A 89 -1.03 -13.19 6.34
C ALA A 89 -1.99 -11.99 6.17
N LEU A 90 -1.97 -11.35 5.00
CA LEU A 90 -2.90 -10.26 4.65
C LEU A 90 -4.36 -10.72 4.68
N LEU A 91 -4.69 -11.77 3.93
CA LEU A 91 -6.08 -12.22 3.75
C LEU A 91 -6.72 -12.80 5.02
N LYS A 92 -5.91 -13.23 6.00
CA LYS A 92 -6.41 -13.69 7.31
C LYS A 92 -6.83 -12.52 8.20
N ASP A 93 -6.23 -11.35 8.01
CA ASP A 93 -6.62 -10.14 8.74
C ASP A 93 -7.82 -9.46 8.05
N ARG A 94 -9.02 -9.89 8.45
CA ARG A 94 -10.28 -9.38 7.87
C ARG A 94 -10.50 -7.90 8.12
N GLU A 95 -9.99 -7.37 9.23
CA GLU A 95 -10.15 -5.95 9.55
C GLU A 95 -9.25 -5.11 8.64
N LEU A 96 -8.01 -5.54 8.46
CA LEU A 96 -7.08 -4.91 7.52
C LEU A 96 -7.63 -4.95 6.09
N ILE A 97 -8.08 -6.12 5.59
CA ILE A 97 -8.65 -6.22 4.24
C ILE A 97 -9.87 -5.31 4.07
N ARG A 98 -10.76 -5.28 5.05
CA ARG A 98 -11.92 -4.38 5.02
C ARG A 98 -11.49 -2.92 4.98
N SER A 99 -10.54 -2.52 5.81
CA SER A 99 -9.99 -1.17 5.84
C SER A 99 -9.37 -0.78 4.50
N LEU A 100 -8.62 -1.70 3.87
CA LEU A 100 -8.03 -1.49 2.55
C LEU A 100 -9.12 -1.31 1.48
N SER A 101 -10.14 -2.16 1.46
CA SER A 101 -11.27 -2.04 0.54
C SER A 101 -12.07 -0.76 0.77
N ASP A 102 -12.38 -0.39 2.02
CA ASP A 102 -13.06 0.85 2.38
C ASP A 102 -12.23 2.09 1.99
N SER A 103 -10.92 1.93 1.81
CA SER A 103 -10.00 2.97 1.34
C SER A 103 -9.84 3.03 -0.17
N GLY A 104 -10.50 2.13 -0.91
CA GLY A 104 -10.47 2.05 -2.36
C GLY A 104 -9.33 1.19 -2.93
N TYR A 105 -8.75 0.28 -2.16
CA TYR A 105 -7.85 -0.74 -2.70
C TYR A 105 -8.63 -1.99 -3.05
N ASP A 106 -8.60 -2.39 -4.33
CA ASP A 106 -9.27 -3.62 -4.80
C ASP A 106 -8.34 -4.82 -4.95
N MET A 107 -7.03 -4.58 -4.91
CA MET A 107 -6.00 -5.59 -5.06
C MET A 107 -4.79 -5.28 -4.20
N VAL A 108 -4.15 -6.33 -3.70
CA VAL A 108 -2.84 -6.26 -3.04
C VAL A 108 -1.89 -7.20 -3.75
N SER A 109 -0.71 -6.70 -4.08
CA SER A 109 0.38 -7.41 -4.74
C SER A 109 1.62 -7.39 -3.85
N VAL A 110 2.47 -8.40 -4.00
CA VAL A 110 3.70 -8.55 -3.21
C VAL A 110 4.91 -8.52 -4.14
N ALA A 111 5.94 -7.77 -3.74
CA ALA A 111 7.20 -7.69 -4.46
C ALA A 111 8.37 -8.11 -3.55
N PHE A 112 9.25 -8.95 -4.08
CA PHE A 112 10.51 -9.35 -3.42
C PHE A 112 11.74 -8.79 -4.14
N ASP A 113 11.54 -8.21 -5.32
CA ASP A 113 12.54 -7.52 -6.12
C ASP A 113 11.88 -6.42 -6.95
N ARG A 114 12.70 -5.68 -7.72
CA ARG A 114 12.21 -4.54 -8.53
C ARG A 114 11.55 -4.93 -9.85
N ARG A 115 11.53 -6.22 -10.21
CA ARG A 115 11.14 -6.70 -11.54
C ARG A 115 9.85 -7.49 -11.52
N SER A 116 9.47 -8.04 -10.37
CA SER A 116 8.34 -8.94 -10.23
C SER A 116 7.39 -8.48 -9.14
N GLN A 117 6.09 -8.59 -9.44
CA GLN A 117 4.99 -8.37 -8.52
C GLN A 117 4.04 -9.57 -8.66
N PHE A 118 3.48 -10.00 -7.53
CA PHE A 118 2.62 -11.18 -7.46
C PHE A 118 1.32 -10.82 -6.77
N ASP A 119 0.20 -11.00 -7.46
CA ASP A 119 -1.13 -10.66 -6.95
C ASP A 119 -1.58 -11.70 -5.92
N CYS A 120 -2.25 -11.23 -4.86
CA CYS A 120 -2.77 -12.09 -3.80
C CYS A 120 -4.18 -12.66 -4.06
N LEU A 121 -4.77 -12.44 -5.25
CA LEU A 121 -6.11 -12.85 -5.65
C LEU A 121 -6.12 -13.83 -6.83
#